data_AF-A0A1Y2GQ17-F1
#
_entry.id   AF-A0A1Y2GQ17-F1
#
_cell.length_a   1.000
_cell.length_b   1.000
_cell.length_c   1.000
_cell.angle_alpha   90.00
_cell.angle_beta   90.00
_cell.angle_gamma   90.00
#
_symmetry.space_group_name_H-M   'P 1'
#
loop_
_entity.id
_entity.type
_entity.pdbx_description
1 polymer ?
#
loop_
_entity_poly.entity_id
_entity_poly.type
_entity_poly.pdbx_seq_one_letter_code
_entity_poly.pdbx_strand_id
1 'polypeptide(L)' 'MADNTDKTRASEELETFLKHRPDREELVEKNILKDSHVAPALQRKEEELKRSQLEDLLNTKITQRPTVEALVEKHILEA' A
#
# COMPACT_ATOMS: atom_id res chain seq x y z
N MET A 1 16.58 20.86 38.04
CA MET A 1 17.24 21.29 36.78
C MET A 1 17.15 20.27 35.63
N ALA A 2 17.05 18.95 35.86
CA ALA A 2 17.06 17.94 34.79
C ALA A 2 15.82 17.94 33.86
N ASP A 3 14.63 18.24 34.38
CA ASP A 3 13.38 18.22 33.61
C ASP A 3 13.34 19.21 32.42
N ASN A 4 14.04 20.35 32.56
CA ASN A 4 14.08 21.38 31.52
C ASN A 4 15.03 21.03 30.35
N THR A 5 16.08 20.24 30.61
CA THR A 5 17.01 19.80 29.57
C THR A 5 16.40 18.73 28.67
N ASP A 6 15.59 17.83 29.22
CA ASP A 6 14.90 16.81 28.41
C ASP A 6 13.81 17.45 27.54
N LYS A 7 13.09 18.44 28.08
CA LYS A 7 12.08 19.20 27.34
C LYS A 7 12.67 20.03 26.19
N THR A 8 13.82 20.66 26.40
CA THR A 8 14.50 21.44 25.36
C THR A 8 15.01 20.55 24.23
N ARG A 9 15.63 19.41 24.56
CA ARG A 9 16.05 18.42 23.56
C ARG A 9 14.90 17.85 22.74
N ALA A 10 13.79 17.50 23.40
CA ALA A 10 12.58 17.04 22.70
C ALA A 10 12.01 18.10 21.74
N SER A 11 12.11 19.38 22.11
CA SER A 11 11.71 20.50 21.24
C SER A 11 12.63 20.61 20.02
N GLU A 12 13.94 20.53 20.21
CA GLU A 12 14.94 20.59 19.12
C GLU A 12 14.81 19.42 18.13
N GLU A 13 14.53 18.21 18.64
CA GLU A 13 14.25 17.03 17.83
C GLU A 13 12.96 17.20 17.02
N LEU A 14 11.88 17.66 17.66
CA LEU A 14 10.61 17.92 16.98
C LEU A 14 10.76 18.96 15.87
N GLU A 15 11.48 20.06 16.11
CA GLU A 15 11.76 21.07 15.09
C GLU A 15 12.51 20.48 13.90
N THR A 16 13.45 19.58 14.15
CA THR A 16 14.20 18.88 13.11
C THR A 16 13.28 17.97 12.28
N PHE A 17 12.39 17.21 12.92
CA PHE A 17 11.42 16.36 12.22
C PHE A 17 10.39 17.16 11.41
N LEU A 18 9.94 18.30 11.93
CA LEU A 18 8.99 19.17 11.22
C LEU A 18 9.61 19.77 9.97
N LYS A 19 10.90 20.12 9.98
CA LYS A 19 11.64 20.63 8.81
C LYS A 19 11.79 19.57 7.71
N HIS A 20 11.88 18.30 8.07
CA HIS A 20 12.05 17.17 7.14
C HIS A 20 10.77 16.35 6.98
N ARG A 21 9.61 16.95 7.26
CA ARG A 21 8.34 16.25 7.20
C ARG A 21 8.02 15.87 5.74
N PRO A 22 7.86 14.57 5.42
CA PRO A 22 7.54 14.14 4.08
C PRO A 22 6.10 14.54 3.69
N ASP A 23 5.90 14.75 2.39
CA ASP A 23 4.59 15.05 1.83
C ASP A 23 3.69 13.80 1.78
N ARG A 24 2.37 14.00 1.67
CA ARG A 24 1.40 12.89 1.57
C ARG A 24 1.74 11.97 0.39
N GLU A 25 2.10 12.54 -0.75
CA GLU A 25 2.39 11.83 -1.99
C GLU A 25 3.60 10.89 -1.83
N GLU A 26 4.67 11.36 -1.20
CA GLU A 26 5.85 10.55 -0.90
C GLU A 26 5.51 9.36 0.02
N LEU A 27 4.65 9.59 1.03
CA LEU A 27 4.19 8.52 1.92
C LEU A 27 3.30 7.49 1.19
N VAL A 28 2.54 7.92 0.19
CA VAL A 28 1.73 7.02 -0.66
C VAL A 28 2.63 6.19 -1.59
N GLU A 29 3.61 6.83 -2.24
CA GLU A 29 4.58 6.15 -3.11
C GLU A 29 5.37 5.08 -2.35
N LYS A 30 5.80 5.42 -1.13
CA LYS A 30 6.48 4.48 -0.21
C LYS A 30 5.55 3.42 0.39
N ASN A 31 4.27 3.38 0.01
CA ASN A 31 3.24 2.47 0.52
C ASN A 31 3.04 2.54 2.05
N ILE A 32 3.37 3.68 2.67
CA ILE A 32 3.14 3.95 4.10
C ILE A 32 1.70 4.41 4.31
N LEU A 33 1.24 5.38 3.51
CA LEU A 33 -0.16 5.78 3.45
C LEU A 33 -0.85 5.07 2.29
N LYS A 34 -2.09 4.64 2.51
CA LYS A 34 -2.93 4.13 1.43
C LYS A 34 -3.47 5.29 0.63
N ASP A 35 -3.46 5.18 -0.69
CA ASP A 35 -4.14 6.16 -1.53
C ASP A 35 -5.64 5.91 -1.49
N SER A 36 -6.28 6.53 -0.51
CA SER A 36 -7.72 6.42 -0.29
C SER A 36 -8.31 7.80 -0.09
N HIS A 37 -9.49 7.99 -0.68
CA HIS A 37 -10.34 9.17 -0.49
C HIS A 37 -11.36 8.96 0.64
N VAL A 38 -11.39 7.79 1.28
CA VAL A 38 -12.30 7.54 2.41
C VAL A 38 -11.75 8.09 3.72
N ALA A 39 -12.64 8.31 4.67
CA ALA A 39 -12.28 8.76 6.01
C ALA A 39 -11.26 7.80 6.68
N PRO A 40 -10.32 8.29 7.50
CA PRO A 40 -9.27 7.46 8.11
C PRO A 40 -9.78 6.22 8.85
N ALA A 41 -10.93 6.34 9.52
CA ALA A 41 -11.55 5.22 10.24
C ALA A 41 -12.03 4.08 9.34
N LEU A 42 -12.31 4.35 8.05
CA LEU A 42 -12.85 3.38 7.10
C LEU A 42 -11.80 2.78 6.16
N GLN A 43 -10.59 3.34 6.10
CA GLN A 43 -9.53 2.90 5.18
C GLN A 43 -9.22 1.41 5.32
N ARG A 44 -9.19 0.90 6.56
CA ARG A 44 -8.97 -0.52 6.82
C ARG A 44 -10.06 -1.40 6.20
N LYS A 45 -11.33 -1.00 6.35
CA LYS A 45 -12.47 -1.75 5.80
C LYS A 45 -12.53 -1.70 4.28
N GLU A 46 -12.17 -0.56 3.70
CA GLU A 46 -12.00 -0.44 2.26
C GLU A 46 -10.91 -1.39 1.73
N GLU A 47 -9.75 -1.45 2.39
CA GLU A 47 -8.65 -2.34 1.99
C GLU A 47 -9.03 -3.82 2.11
N GLU A 48 -9.68 -4.22 3.21
CA GLU A 48 -10.20 -5.58 3.39
C GLU A 48 -11.16 -5.97 2.25
N LEU A 49 -12.08 -5.07 1.87
CA LEU A 49 -13.02 -5.31 0.78
C LEU A 49 -12.31 -5.40 -0.57
N LYS A 50 -11.42 -4.46 -0.89
CA LYS A 50 -10.64 -4.46 -2.15
C LYS A 50 -9.85 -5.75 -2.29
N ARG A 51 -9.24 -6.21 -1.20
CA ARG A 51 -8.49 -7.47 -1.17
C ARG A 51 -9.40 -8.67 -1.44
N SER A 52 -10.54 -8.78 -0.75
CA SER A 52 -11.49 -9.88 -0.97
C SER A 52 -11.98 -9.93 -2.42
N GLN A 53 -12.35 -8.79 -2.99
CA GLN A 53 -12.79 -8.70 -4.38
C GLN A 53 -11.68 -9.14 -5.35
N LEU A 54 -10.44 -8.75 -5.08
CA LEU A 54 -9.29 -9.14 -5.89
C LEU A 54 -9.04 -10.65 -5.78
N GLU A 55 -9.11 -11.23 -4.59
CA GLU A 55 -8.98 -12.67 -4.37
C GLU A 55 -10.03 -13.45 -5.17
N ASP A 56 -11.30 -13.04 -5.12
CA ASP A 56 -12.39 -13.68 -5.88
C ASP A 56 -12.18 -13.60 -7.40
N LEU A 57 -11.75 -12.42 -7.88
CA LEU A 57 -11.46 -12.18 -9.29
C LEU A 57 -10.26 -13.01 -9.77
N LEU A 58 -9.19 -13.08 -8.97
CA LEU A 58 -8.01 -13.88 -9.28
C LEU A 58 -8.34 -15.36 -9.28
N ASN A 59 -9.11 -15.85 -8.31
CA ASN A 59 -9.57 -17.23 -8.26
C ASN A 59 -10.31 -17.61 -9.54
N THR A 60 -11.23 -16.76 -9.99
CA THR A 60 -11.98 -16.99 -11.24
C THR A 60 -11.06 -17.02 -12.47
N LYS A 61 -10.05 -16.14 -12.54
CA LYS A 61 -9.09 -16.12 -13.66
C LYS A 61 -8.16 -17.33 -13.65
N ILE A 62 -7.75 -17.78 -12.48
CA ILE A 62 -6.85 -18.93 -12.32
C ILE A 62 -7.58 -20.22 -12.65
N THR A 63 -8.85 -20.38 -12.27
CA THR A 63 -9.65 -21.58 -12.63
C THR A 63 -9.89 -21.68 -14.13
N GLN A 64 -9.99 -20.54 -14.83
CA GLN A 64 -10.12 -20.47 -16.29
C GLN A 64 -8.76 -20.43 -17.01
N ARG A 65 -7.66 -20.73 -16.34
CA ARG A 65 -6.33 -20.69 -16.95
C ARG A 65 -6.25 -21.67 -18.13
N PRO A 66 -5.93 -21.22 -19.36
CA PRO A 66 -5.83 -22.10 -20.51
C PRO A 66 -4.68 -23.11 -20.33
N THR A 67 -4.87 -24.31 -20.88
CA THR A 67 -3.83 -25.34 -20.93
C THR A 67 -2.72 -24.94 -21.90
N VAL A 68 -1.55 -25.56 -21.75
CA VAL A 68 -0.40 -25.31 -22.64
C VAL A 68 -0.75 -25.62 -24.10
N GLU A 69 -1.47 -26.71 -24.33
CA GLU A 69 -1.97 -27.11 -25.66
C GLU A 69 -2.82 -26.00 -26.31
N ALA A 70 -3.75 -25.42 -25.54
CA ALA A 70 -4.59 -24.32 -26.02
C ALA A 70 -3.81 -23.04 -26.32
N LEU A 71 -2.65 -22.84 -25.68
CA LEU A 71 -1.75 -21.72 -25.97
C LEU A 71 -0.91 -21.96 -27.24
N VAL A 72 -0.51 -23.22 -27.50
CA VAL A 72 0.18 -23.63 -28.74
C VAL A 72 -0.78 -23.51 -29.94
N GLU A 73 -2.03 -23.97 -29.81
CA GLU A 73 -3.04 -23.82 -30.87
C GLU A 73 -3.29 -22.34 -31.23
N LYS A 74 -3.27 -21.46 -30.22
CA LYS A 74 -3.41 -20.02 -30.41
C LYS A 74 -2.14 -19.32 -30.91
N HIS A 75 -1.08 -20.08 -31.23
CA HIS A 75 0.22 -19.58 -31.70
C HIS A 75 0.86 -18.57 -30.71
N ILE A 76 0.57 -18.70 -29.42
CA ILE A 76 1.17 -17.90 -28.34
C ILE A 76 2.45 -18.58 -27.81
N LEU A 77 2.46 -19.91 -27.80
CA LEU A 77 3.62 -20.74 -27.47
C LEU A 77 4.01 -21.59 -28.68
N GLU A 78 5.31 -21.83 -28.87
CA GLU A 78 5.80 -22.84 -29.81
C GLU A 78 5.73 -24.23 -29.18
N ALA A 79 5.53 -25.25 -30.01
CA ALA A 79 5.41 -26.66 -29.61
C ALA A 79 6.77 -27.28 -29.23
#